data_AF-V9W4S5-F1
#
_entry.id   AF-V9W4S5-F1
#
_cell.length_a   1.000
_cell.length_b   1.000
_cell.length_c   1.000
_cell.angle_alpha   90.00
_cell.angle_beta   90.00
_cell.angle_gamma   90.00
#
_symmetry.space_group_name_H-M   'P 1'
#
loop_
_entity.id
_entity.type
_entity.pdbx_description
1 polymer ?
#
loop_
_entity_poly.entity_id
_entity_poly.type
_entity_poly.pdbx_seq_one_letter_code
_entity_poly.pdbx_strand_id
1 'polypeptide(L)'
;MASIRKRGTNSYLLTVELGYDAQGKRVIKDNPMNGVKKPKEKATREIEVYDEHEVQQLTNALEKEPLRFKVLVMLALITGMRRGELVGLEWKHVDLNEGIIHIKQSHTNCC
;
A
#
# COMPACT_ATOMS: atom_id res chain seq x y z
N MET A 1 23.65 -6.89 12.04
CA MET A 1 22.95 -5.85 12.83
C MET A 1 22.04 -5.04 11.91
N ALA A 2 20.92 -4.54 12.42
CA ALA A 2 20.08 -3.59 11.69
C ALA A 2 20.47 -2.16 12.05
N SER A 3 20.68 -1.29 11.06
CA SER A 3 20.94 0.13 11.26
C SER A 3 19.83 0.96 10.64
N ILE A 4 19.44 2.03 11.34
CA ILE A 4 18.37 2.93 10.90
C ILE A 4 18.99 4.29 10.65
N ARG A 5 18.75 4.87 9.47
CA ARG A 5 19.17 6.23 9.11
C ARG A 5 17.97 7.05 8.63
N LYS A 6 17.79 8.26 9.15
CA LYS A 6 16.72 9.16 8.71
C LYS A 6 17.07 9.73 7.32
N ARG A 7 16.14 9.62 6.37
CA ARG A 7 16.28 10.06 4.96
C ARG A 7 15.54 11.36 4.63
N GLY A 8 14.65 11.83 5.51
CA GLY A 8 13.83 13.03 5.30
C GLY A 8 12.91 13.32 6.50
N THR A 9 11.93 14.21 6.34
CA THR A 9 11.03 14.61 7.44
C THR A 9 10.34 13.41 8.11
N ASN A 10 9.88 12.44 7.30
CA ASN A 10 9.23 11.21 7.78
C ASN A 10 9.65 9.93 7.03
N SER A 11 10.90 9.88 6.55
CA SER A 11 11.42 8.71 5.82
C SER A 11 12.67 8.17 6.50
N TYR A 12 12.76 6.84 6.60
CA TYR A 12 13.89 6.13 7.20
C TYR A 12 14.44 5.08 6.23
N LEU A 13 15.73 4.79 6.35
CA LEU A 13 16.43 3.71 5.68
C LEU A 13 16.81 2.69 6.75
N LEU A 14 16.25 1.49 6.64
CA LEU A 14 16.78 0.33 7.35
C LEU A 14 17.82 -0.35 6.47
N THR A 15 18.99 -0.58 7.02
CA THR A 15 20.00 -1.47 6.45
C THR A 15 20.12 -2.66 7.37
N VAL A 16 19.75 -3.85 6.90
CA VAL A 16 19.89 -5.10 7.63
C VAL A 16 21.06 -5.87 7.05
N GLU A 17 22.04 -6.19 7.88
CA GLU A 17 23.13 -7.09 7.48
C GLU A 17 22.64 -8.54 7.48
N LEU A 18 22.95 -9.30 6.43
CA LEU A 18 22.58 -10.71 6.26
C LEU A 18 23.19 -11.67 7.30
N GLY A 19 24.11 -11.20 8.14
CA GLY A 19 24.76 -11.97 9.19
C GLY A 19 26.29 -12.02 9.05
N TYR A 20 26.89 -12.87 9.89
CA TYR A 20 28.32 -13.17 9.90
C TYR A 20 28.53 -14.64 9.51
N ASP A 21 29.62 -14.95 8.81
CA ASP A 21 30.02 -16.31 8.51
C ASP A 21 30.55 -17.04 9.76
N ALA A 22 30.83 -18.34 9.64
CA ALA A 22 31.37 -19.17 10.73
C ALA A 22 32.73 -18.68 11.28
N GLN A 23 33.39 -17.75 10.59
CA GLN A 23 34.68 -17.17 10.95
C GLN A 23 34.52 -15.75 11.53
N GLY A 24 33.28 -15.30 11.75
CA GLY A 24 32.97 -14.01 12.36
C GLY A 24 33.07 -12.81 11.40
N LYS A 25 33.13 -13.05 10.09
CA LYS A 25 33.20 -11.99 9.06
C LYS A 25 31.83 -11.74 8.45
N ARG A 26 31.54 -10.48 8.12
CA ARG A 26 30.27 -10.10 7.48
C ARG A 26 30.09 -10.83 6.14
N VAL A 27 28.93 -11.44 5.94
CA VAL A 27 28.54 -12.11 4.68
C VAL A 27 28.53 -11.13 3.51
N ILE A 28 28.07 -9.90 3.77
CA ILE A 28 28.17 -8.77 2.85
C ILE A 28 29.12 -7.75 3.46
N LYS A 29 30.24 -7.48 2.78
CA LYS A 29 31.26 -6.52 3.24
C LYS A 29 30.77 -5.08 3.16
N ASP A 30 30.10 -4.73 2.06
CA ASP A 30 29.66 -3.38 1.73
C ASP A 30 28.18 -3.38 1.34
N ASN A 31 27.44 -2.34 1.71
CA ASN A 31 26.03 -2.23 1.36
C ASN A 31 25.86 -2.25 -0.18
N PRO A 32 25.13 -3.23 -0.75
CA PRO A 32 24.95 -3.34 -2.20
C PRO A 32 24.19 -2.16 -2.82
N MET A 33 23.51 -1.36 -2.00
CA MET A 33 22.83 -0.13 -2.41
C MET A 33 23.76 1.09 -2.46
N ASN A 34 25.04 0.98 -2.06
CA ASN A 34 25.99 2.07 -2.17
C ASN A 34 26.19 2.45 -3.65
N GLY A 35 26.01 3.73 -3.97
CA GLY A 35 26.14 4.25 -5.35
C GLY A 35 24.86 4.16 -6.20
N VAL A 36 23.81 3.48 -5.71
CA VAL A 36 22.51 3.49 -6.37
C VAL A 36 21.86 4.85 -6.17
N LYS A 37 21.65 5.58 -7.27
CA LYS A 37 20.92 6.85 -7.24
C LYS A 37 19.46 6.55 -6.89
N LYS A 38 18.95 7.22 -5.86
CA LYS A 38 17.54 7.17 -5.50
C LYS A 38 16.71 7.57 -6.74
N PRO A 39 15.61 6.85 -7.05
CA PRO A 39 14.66 7.32 -8.04
C PRO A 39 14.25 8.75 -7.68
N LYS A 40 14.31 9.67 -8.64
CA LYS A 40 13.87 11.05 -8.39
C LYS A 40 12.45 10.98 -7.86
N GLU A 41 12.23 11.57 -6.69
CA GLU A 41 10.87 11.82 -6.23
C GLU A 41 10.23 12.68 -7.32
N LYS A 42 9.22 12.12 -8.00
CA LYS A 42 8.40 12.92 -8.89
C LYS A 42 7.85 14.04 -8.02
N ALA A 43 7.99 15.29 -8.49
CA ALA A 43 7.41 16.44 -7.81
C ALA A 43 6.02 16.06 -7.32
N THR A 44 5.77 16.30 -6.04
CA THR A 44 4.51 15.94 -5.36
C THR A 44 3.37 16.34 -6.28
N ARG A 45 2.76 15.37 -6.94
CA ARG A 45 1.54 15.65 -7.70
C ARG A 45 0.56 16.12 -6.65
N GLU A 46 0.00 17.30 -6.84
CA GLU A 46 -1.15 17.72 -6.06
C GLU A 46 -2.22 16.64 -6.26
N ILE A 47 -2.57 15.98 -5.15
CA ILE A 47 -3.59 14.94 -5.17
C ILE A 47 -4.90 15.70 -5.13
N GLU A 48 -5.61 15.73 -6.25
CA GLU A 48 -6.99 16.20 -6.30
C GLU A 48 -7.86 15.24 -5.48
N VAL A 49 -8.51 15.78 -4.46
CA VAL A 49 -9.42 15.05 -3.57
C VAL A 49 -10.84 15.37 -4.01
N TYR A 50 -11.71 14.36 -4.03
CA TYR A 50 -13.10 14.53 -4.39
C TYR A 50 -13.84 15.44 -3.39
N ASP A 51 -14.61 16.38 -3.93
CA ASP A 51 -15.57 17.15 -3.15
C ASP A 51 -16.89 16.38 -2.95
N GLU A 52 -17.72 16.80 -1.99
CA GLU A 52 -19.00 16.14 -1.67
C GLU A 52 -19.92 16.05 -2.89
N HIS A 53 -19.96 17.11 -3.70
CA HIS A 53 -20.73 17.13 -4.94
C HIS A 53 -20.22 16.11 -5.97
N GLU A 54 -18.90 15.93 -6.08
CA GLU A 54 -18.30 14.95 -7.00
C GLU A 54 -18.55 13.51 -6.53
N VAL A 55 -18.52 13.27 -5.22
CA VAL A 55 -18.91 11.98 -4.64
C VAL A 55 -20.38 11.66 -4.92
N GLN A 56 -21.27 12.66 -4.84
CA GLN A 56 -22.67 12.48 -5.21
C GLN A 56 -22.85 12.15 -6.69
N GLN A 57 -22.14 12.86 -7.58
CA GLN A 57 -22.15 12.57 -9.01
C GLN A 57 -21.64 11.15 -9.31
N LEU A 58 -20.57 10.72 -8.64
CA LEU A 58 -20.03 9.37 -8.75
C LEU A 58 -21.05 8.32 -8.30
N THR A 59 -21.70 8.55 -7.16
CA THR A 59 -22.71 7.62 -6.61
C THR A 59 -23.91 7.50 -7.55
N ASN A 60 -24.39 8.61 -8.12
CA ASN A 60 -25.48 8.62 -9.09
C ASN A 60 -25.11 7.89 -10.40
N ALA A 61 -23.86 8.03 -10.86
CA ALA A 61 -23.37 7.31 -12.04
C ALA A 61 -23.32 5.79 -11.79
N LEU A 62 -22.96 5.36 -10.59
CA LEU A 62 -22.90 3.95 -10.19
C LEU A 62 -24.25 3.25 -10.15
N GLU A 63 -25.37 3.97 -10.07
CA GLU A 63 -26.71 3.36 -10.08
C GLU A 63 -27.02 2.62 -11.37
N LYS A 64 -26.40 3.02 -12.49
CA LYS A 64 -26.58 2.39 -13.81
C LYS A 64 -25.63 1.21 -14.04
N GLU A 65 -24.66 1.01 -13.16
CA GLU A 65 -23.60 0.01 -13.33
C GLU A 65 -23.93 -1.31 -12.63
N PRO A 66 -23.32 -2.43 -13.07
CA PRO A 66 -23.43 -3.72 -12.39
C PRO A 66 -23.06 -3.65 -10.90
N LEU A 67 -23.76 -4.44 -10.09
CA LEU A 67 -23.60 -4.49 -8.63
C LEU A 67 -22.15 -4.64 -8.16
N ARG A 68 -21.33 -5.41 -8.89
CA ARG A 68 -19.90 -5.58 -8.59
C ARG A 68 -19.14 -4.26 -8.50
N PHE A 69 -19.40 -3.31 -9.40
CA PHE A 69 -18.71 -2.02 -9.42
C PHE A 69 -19.25 -1.11 -8.33
N LYS A 70 -20.58 -1.14 -8.13
CA LYS A 70 -21.23 -0.41 -7.04
C LYS A 70 -20.64 -0.81 -5.69
N VAL A 71 -20.53 -2.11 -5.41
CA VAL A 71 -19.95 -2.62 -4.15
C VAL A 71 -18.48 -2.23 -4.01
N LEU A 72 -17.68 -2.39 -5.07
CA LEU A 72 -16.25 -2.02 -5.03
C LEU A 72 -16.04 -0.54 -4.72
N VAL A 73 -16.73 0.36 -5.44
CA VAL A 73 -16.52 1.80 -5.25
C VAL A 73 -17.09 2.28 -3.92
N MET A 74 -18.26 1.78 -3.49
CA MET A 74 -18.83 2.11 -2.19
C MET A 74 -17.94 1.65 -1.04
N LEU A 75 -17.40 0.43 -1.10
CA LEU A 75 -16.43 -0.04 -0.10
C LEU A 75 -15.18 0.83 -0.10
N ALA A 76 -14.63 1.19 -1.26
CA ALA A 76 -13.46 2.06 -1.34
C ALA A 76 -13.69 3.43 -0.70
N LEU A 77 -14.86 4.04 -0.94
CA LEU A 77 -15.24 5.34 -0.38
C LEU A 77 -15.46 5.28 1.14
N ILE A 78 -16.15 4.26 1.64
CA ILE A 78 -16.53 4.17 3.06
C ILE A 78 -15.38 3.67 3.94
N THR A 79 -14.65 2.65 3.47
CA THR A 79 -13.60 1.98 4.27
C THR A 79 -12.20 2.57 4.05
N GLY A 80 -11.99 3.32 2.96
CA GLY A 80 -10.69 3.88 2.61
C GLY A 80 -9.64 2.83 2.22
N MET A 81 -10.06 1.59 1.90
CA MET A 81 -9.16 0.49 1.53
C MET A 81 -8.33 0.82 0.29
N ARG A 82 -7.07 0.34 0.27
CA ARG A 82 -6.25 0.46 -0.94
C ARG A 82 -6.83 -0.43 -2.03
N ARG A 83 -6.75 0.00 -3.29
CA ARG A 83 -7.24 -0.77 -4.46
C ARG A 83 -6.78 -2.23 -4.45
N GLY A 84 -5.52 -2.51 -4.09
CA GLY A 84 -4.98 -3.86 -4.03
C GLY A 84 -5.59 -4.72 -2.90
N GLU A 85 -5.97 -4.12 -1.79
CA GLU A 85 -6.65 -4.80 -0.68
C GLU A 85 -8.10 -5.09 -1.05
N LEU A 86 -8.76 -4.14 -1.73
CA LEU A 86 -10.13 -4.28 -2.19
C LEU A 86 -10.28 -5.41 -3.22
N VAL A 87 -9.37 -5.48 -4.20
CA VAL A 87 -9.36 -6.57 -5.20
C VAL A 87 -8.93 -7.91 -4.59
N GLY A 88 -8.10 -7.88 -3.54
CA GLY A 88 -7.66 -9.08 -2.82
C GLY A 88 -8.64 -9.57 -1.74
N LEU A 89 -9.81 -8.95 -1.59
CA LEU A 89 -10.76 -9.32 -0.54
C LEU A 89 -11.48 -10.62 -0.90
N GLU A 90 -11.34 -11.62 -0.03
CA GLU A 90 -12.02 -12.91 -0.15
C GLU A 90 -13.18 -13.03 0.86
N TRP A 91 -14.22 -13.79 0.51
CA TRP A 91 -15.41 -14.01 1.36
C TRP A 91 -15.08 -14.57 2.75
N LYS A 92 -14.01 -15.36 2.89
CA LYS A 92 -13.53 -15.89 4.18
C LYS A 92 -13.10 -14.81 5.18
N HIS A 93 -13.00 -13.55 4.74
CA HIS A 93 -12.58 -12.40 5.53
C HIS A 93 -13.71 -11.39 5.77
N VAL A 94 -14.93 -11.69 5.32
CA VAL A 94 -16.09 -10.82 5.49
C VAL A 94 -17.07 -11.50 6.45
N ASP A 95 -17.23 -10.93 7.63
CA ASP A 95 -18.28 -11.34 8.58
C ASP A 95 -19.44 -10.34 8.50
N LEU A 96 -20.53 -10.76 7.84
CA LEU A 96 -21.72 -9.92 7.69
C LEU A 96 -22.60 -9.91 8.94
N ASN A 97 -22.42 -10.85 9.88
CA ASN A 97 -23.20 -10.89 11.12
C ASN A 97 -22.67 -9.84 12.10
N GLU A 98 -21.35 -9.76 12.22
CA GLU A 98 -20.69 -8.77 13.07
C GLU A 98 -20.41 -7.45 12.34
N GLY A 99 -20.53 -7.42 11.01
CA GLY A 99 -20.27 -6.25 10.18
C GLY A 99 -18.77 -5.92 10.06
N ILE A 100 -17.90 -6.94 10.14
CA ILE A 100 -16.45 -6.79 10.20
C ILE A 100 -15.80 -7.30 8.91
N ILE A 101 -14.86 -6.51 8.37
CA ILE A 101 -14.01 -6.91 7.24
C ILE A 101 -12.57 -7.01 7.73
N HIS A 102 -11.98 -8.21 7.59
CA HIS A 102 -10.59 -8.45 7.96
C HIS A 102 -9.63 -8.28 6.77
N ILE A 103 -8.90 -7.17 6.73
CA ILE A 103 -7.92 -6.92 5.68
C ILE A 103 -6.61 -7.67 6.00
N LYS A 104 -6.41 -8.82 5.37
CA LYS A 104 -5.22 -9.68 5.57
C LYS A 104 -4.29 -9.75 4.37
N GLN A 105 -4.74 -9.28 3.21
CA GLN A 105 -4.01 -9.43 1.95
C GLN A 105 -4.09 -8.15 1.13
N SER A 106 -3.03 -7.89 0.37
CA SER A 106 -2.99 -6.80 -0.61
C SER A 106 -2.43 -7.37 -1.90
N HIS A 107 -3.20 -7.28 -2.99
CA HIS A 107 -2.74 -7.70 -4.30
C HIS A 107 -1.69 -6.70 -4.80
N THR A 108 -0.43 -7.02 -4.53
CA THR A 108 0.70 -6.28 -5.10
C THR A 108 1.06 -6.96 -6.41
N ASN A 109 0.67 -6.35 -7.54
CA ASN A 109 1.27 -6.71 -8.83
C ASN A 109 2.72 -6.24 -8.78
N CYS A 110 3.59 -7.07 -8.20
CA CYS A 110 5.03 -6.96 -8.30
C CYS A 110 5.42 -7.72 -9.57
N CYS A 111 5.38 -7.01 -10.70
CA CYS A 111 6.16 -7.32 -11.89
C CYS A 111 6.98 -6.06 -12.22
#